data_AF-A0A1R3VQU5-F1
#
_entry.id   AF-A0A1R3VQU5-F1
#
_cell.length_a   1.000
_cell.length_b   1.000
_cell.length_c   1.000
_cell.angle_alpha   90.00
_cell.angle_beta   90.00
_cell.angle_gamma   90.00
#
_symmetry.space_group_name_H-M   'P 1'
#
loop_
_entity.id
_entity.type
_entity.pdbx_description
1 polymer ?
#
loop_
_entity_poly.entity_id
_entity_poly.type
_entity_poly.pdbx_seq_one_letter_code
_entity_poly.pdbx_strand_id
1 'polypeptide(L)' 'MIFRPIFRCWCRICQVEVNVEWLQLALLEKIQSLDWEEAVRDVEPFLSAMERRSLTVWGEPLFTERVQQLFGRVSR' A
#
# COMPACT_ATOMS: atom_id res chain seq x y z
N MET A 1 32.38 -11.51 13.10
CA MET A 1 31.48 -10.61 12.34
C MET A 1 30.41 -11.46 11.67
N ILE A 2 29.20 -11.49 12.22
CA ILE A 2 28.07 -12.27 11.69
C ILE A 2 27.12 -11.25 11.07
N PHE A 3 27.05 -11.23 9.74
CA PHE A 3 26.06 -10.46 8.99
C PHE A 3 24.66 -10.93 9.43
N ARG A 4 23.90 -10.05 10.09
CA ARG A 4 22.50 -10.31 10.43
C ARG A 4 21.64 -9.93 9.21
N PRO A 5 20.99 -10.87 8.52
CA PRO A 5 20.05 -10.51 7.47
C PRO A 5 18.81 -9.89 8.15
N ILE A 6 18.51 -8.64 7.80
CA ILE A 6 17.40 -7.84 8.33
C ILE A 6 16.03 -8.29 7.77
N PHE A 7 15.99 -9.23 6.83
CA PHE A 7 14.73 -9.81 6.35
C PHE A 7 14.25 -10.94 7.27
N ARG A 8 13.77 -10.58 8.47
CA ARG A 8 13.11 -11.52 9.40
C ARG A 8 11.59 -11.46 9.25
N CYS A 9 11.06 -12.59 8.75
CA CYS A 9 9.79 -13.18 9.14
C CYS A 9 8.50 -12.43 8.80
N TRP A 10 8.09 -12.49 7.52
CA TRP A 10 6.66 -12.50 7.22
C TRP A 10 6.11 -13.90 7.53
N CYS A 11 5.48 -13.98 8.70
CA CYS A 11 4.61 -15.01 9.26
C CYS A 11 4.49 -16.35 8.49
N ARG A 12 5.13 -17.41 9.03
CA ARG A 12 4.83 -18.82 8.75
C ARG A 12 3.71 -19.20 9.73
N ILE A 13 2.48 -19.39 9.23
CA ILE A 13 1.25 -19.81 9.94
C ILE A 13 0.38 -18.65 10.47
N CYS A 14 -0.29 -17.94 9.56
CA CYS A 14 -1.67 -17.50 9.80
C CYS A 14 -2.49 -18.05 8.62
N GLN A 15 -3.48 -18.92 8.88
CA GLN A 15 -4.48 -19.27 7.87
C GLN A 15 -5.39 -18.05 7.67
N VAL A 16 -4.91 -17.10 6.88
CA VAL A 16 -5.74 -16.01 6.39
C VAL A 16 -6.51 -16.54 5.20
N GLU A 17 -7.83 -16.66 5.33
CA GLU A 17 -8.70 -16.91 4.18
C GLU A 17 -8.72 -15.66 3.32
N VAL A 18 -7.88 -15.66 2.28
CA VAL A 18 -7.80 -14.57 1.30
C VAL A 18 -9.01 -14.66 0.38
N ASN A 19 -10.06 -13.92 0.71
CA ASN A 19 -11.22 -13.71 -0.15
C ASN A 19 -11.30 -12.25 -0.62
N VAL A 20 -12.20 -11.95 -1.56
CA VAL A 20 -12.32 -10.63 -2.20
C VAL A 20 -12.70 -9.54 -1.20
N GLU A 21 -13.64 -9.84 -0.30
CA GLU A 21 -14.09 -8.92 0.75
C GLU A 21 -12.98 -8.63 1.75
N TRP A 22 -12.27 -9.68 2.18
CA TRP A 22 -11.11 -9.59 3.05
C TRP A 22 -10.01 -8.72 2.42
N LEU A 23 -9.72 -8.92 1.13
CA LEU A 23 -8.71 -8.14 0.43
C LEU A 23 -9.09 -6.66 0.36
N GLN A 24 -10.35 -6.35 0.07
CA GLN A 24 -10.83 -4.96 0.04
C GLN A 24 -10.66 -4.29 1.41
N LEU A 25 -11.09 -4.96 2.48
CA LEU A 25 -10.97 -4.42 3.84
C LEU A 25 -9.51 -4.26 4.26
N ALA A 26 -8.66 -5.27 4.02
CA ALA A 26 -7.25 -5.23 4.38
C ALA A 26 -6.50 -4.11 3.64
N LEU A 27 -6.84 -3.85 2.37
CA LEU A 27 -6.27 -2.74 1.62
C LEU A 27 -6.69 -1.39 2.19
N LEU A 28 -7.97 -1.21 2.50
CA LEU A 28 -8.48 0.05 3.08
C LEU A 28 -7.88 0.32 4.45
N GLU A 29 -7.85 -0.69 5.32
CA GLU A 29 -7.23 -0.61 6.65
C GLU A 29 -5.74 -0.25 6.52
N LYS A 30 -5.04 -0.88 5.57
CA LYS A 30 -3.63 -0.58 5.37
C LYS A 30 -3.43 0.87 4.92
N ILE A 31 -4.20 1.35 3.95
CA ILE A 31 -4.17 2.73 3.44
C ILE A 31 -4.41 3.74 4.56
N GLN A 32 -5.37 3.47 5.46
CA GLN A 32 -5.66 4.34 6.61
C GLN A 32 -4.55 4.34 7.67
N SER A 33 -3.80 3.25 7.78
CA SER A 33 -2.72 3.11 8.78
C SER A 33 -1.36 3.71 8.37
N LEU A 34 -1.21 4.16 7.12
CA LEU A 34 0.07 4.65 6.60
C LEU A 34 0.36 6.07 7.05
N ASP A 35 1.62 6.33 7.42
CA ASP A 35 2.17 7.68 7.43
C ASP A 35 2.44 8.10 5.97
N TRP A 36 1.54 8.91 5.42
CA TRP A 36 1.63 9.37 4.03
C TRP A 36 2.80 10.31 3.80
N GLU A 37 3.24 11.07 4.81
CA GLU A 37 4.42 11.92 4.66
C GLU A 37 5.69 11.09 4.58
N GLU A 38 5.81 10.04 5.40
CA GLU A 38 6.91 9.07 5.31
C GLU A 38 6.90 8.35 3.98
N ALA A 39 5.74 7.83 3.55
CA ALA A 39 5.61 7.16 2.27
C ALA A 39 6.00 8.05 1.07
N VAL A 40 5.63 9.33 1.10
CA VAL A 40 6.02 10.28 0.05
C VAL A 40 7.53 10.52 0.06
N ARG A 41 8.15 10.72 1.24
CA ARG A 41 9.61 10.90 1.36
C ARG A 41 10.40 9.69 0.87
N ASP A 42 9.88 8.49 1.10
CA ASP A 42 10.53 7.25 0.66
C ASP A 42 10.48 7.09 -0.87
N VAL A 43 9.39 7.51 -1.50
CA VAL A 43 9.20 7.34 -2.96
C VAL A 43 9.77 8.51 -3.76
N GLU A 44 9.79 9.73 -3.22
CA GLU A 44 10.27 10.94 -3.91
C GLU A 44 11.64 10.80 -4.61
N PRO A 45 12.67 10.17 -4.01
CA PRO A 45 13.98 10.01 -4.65
C PRO A 45 13.95 9.19 -5.93
N PHE A 46 12.96 8.30 -6.09
CA PHE A 46 12.82 7.42 -7.24
C PHE A 46 12.02 8.05 -8.39
N LEU A 47 11.40 9.20 -8.16
CA LEU A 47 10.53 9.87 -9.13
C LEU A 47 11.25 11.00 -9.87
N SER A 48 10.97 11.12 -11.16
CA SER A 48 11.38 12.26 -11.97
C SER A 48 10.66 13.55 -11.55
N ALA A 49 11.20 14.71 -11.91
CA ALA A 49 10.61 16.01 -11.56
C ALA A 49 9.15 16.16 -12.03
N MET A 50 8.77 15.51 -13.13
CA MET A 50 7.39 15.50 -13.62
C MET A 50 6.48 14.65 -12.73
N GLU A 51 6.93 13.48 -12.30
CA GLU A 51 6.18 12.54 -11.47
C GLU A 51 6.05 13.01 -10.02
N ARG A 52 7.01 13.80 -9.51
CA ARG A 52 6.90 14.42 -8.17
C ARG A 52 5.68 15.32 -8.03
N ARG A 53 5.17 15.89 -9.14
CA ARG A 53 3.91 16.63 -9.12
C ARG A 53 2.71 15.75 -8.80
N SER A 54 2.80 14.45 -9.03
CA SER A 54 1.75 13.51 -8.63
C SER A 54 1.77 13.22 -7.13
N LEU A 55 2.90 13.40 -6.43
CA LEU A 55 3.00 13.17 -4.98
C LEU A 55 2.09 14.13 -4.18
N THR A 56 1.73 15.29 -4.74
CA THR A 56 0.82 16.24 -4.07
C THR A 56 -0.61 15.70 -3.91
N VAL A 57 -0.99 14.71 -4.72
CA VAL A 57 -2.30 14.04 -4.63
C VAL A 57 -2.20 12.68 -3.94
N TRP A 58 -1.00 12.25 -3.53
CA TRP A 58 -0.84 11.01 -2.78
C TRP A 58 -1.36 11.19 -1.36
N GLY A 59 -2.25 10.30 -0.98
CA GLY A 59 -2.88 10.31 0.34
C GLY A 59 -4.01 9.29 0.37
N GLU A 60 -4.56 9.11 1.57
CA GLU A 60 -5.69 8.22 1.82
C GLU A 60 -6.83 8.37 0.79
N PRO A 61 -7.26 9.58 0.37
CA PRO A 61 -8.41 9.73 -0.54
C PRO A 61 -8.17 9.12 -1.92
N LEU A 62 -6.99 9.35 -2.51
CA LEU A 62 -6.65 8.85 -3.85
C LEU A 62 -6.62 7.32 -3.86
N PHE A 63 -5.92 6.72 -2.90
CA PHE A 63 -5.76 5.27 -2.86
C PHE A 63 -7.05 4.56 -2.45
N THR A 64 -7.87 5.16 -1.59
CA THR A 64 -9.22 4.67 -1.29
C THR A 64 -10.09 4.64 -2.55
N GLU A 65 -10.08 5.70 -3.35
CA GLU A 65 -10.81 5.73 -4.62
C GLU A 65 -10.31 4.64 -5.58
N ARG A 66 -9.00 4.42 -5.67
CA ARG A 66 -8.43 3.34 -6.51
C ARG A 66 -8.86 1.95 -6.05
N VAL A 67 -8.92 1.72 -4.74
CA VAL A 67 -9.46 0.47 -4.18
C VAL A 67 -10.93 0.31 -4.59
N GLN A 68 -11.75 1.34 -4.41
CA GLN A 68 -13.16 1.30 -4.83
C GLN A 68 -13.32 1.04 -6.33
N GLN A 69 -12.50 1.65 -7.18
CA GLN A 69 -12.51 1.39 -8.62
C GLN A 69 -12.10 -0.05 -8.97
N LEU A 70 -11.14 -0.62 -8.24
CA LEU A 70 -10.67 -1.99 -8.45
C LEU A 70 -11.82 -2.98 -8.20
N PHE A 71 -12.52 -2.85 -7.07
CA PHE A 71 -13.62 -3.74 -6.71
C PHE A 71 -14.93 -3.41 -7.46
N GLY A 72 -15.17 -2.14 -7.80
CA GLY A 72 -16.32 -1.74 -8.62
C GLY A 72 -16.23 -2.18 -10.09
N ARG A 73 -15.01 -2.42 -10.60
CA ARG A 73 -14.79 -2.98 -11.95
C ARG A 73 -14.89 -4.51 -12.00
N VAL A 74 -14.79 -5.20 -10.87
CA VAL A 74 -14.84 -6.68 -10.73
C VAL A 74 -16.29 -7.22 -10.76
N SER A 75 -17.27 -6.40 -11.16
CA SER A 75 -18.65 -6.83 -11.42
C SER A 75 -18.92 -7.19 -12.90
N ARG A 76 -17.97 -7.84 -13.60
CA ARG A 76 -18.19 -8.32 -14.97
C ARG A 76 -17.97 -9.80 -15.13
#